data_AF-A0A3P0MZY7-F1
#
_entry.id   AF-A0A3P0MZY7-F1
#
_cell.length_a   1.000
_cell.length_b   1.000
_cell.length_c   1.000
_cell.angle_alpha   90.00
_cell.angle_beta   90.00
_cell.angle_gamma   90.00
#
_symmetry.space_group_name_H-M   'P 1'
#
loop_
_entity.id
_entity.type
_entity.pdbx_description
1 polymer ?
#
loop_
_entity_poly.entity_id
_entity_poly.type
_entity_poly.pdbx_seq_one_letter_code
_entity_poly.pdbx_strand_id
1 'polypeptide(L)'
;MNRFLHLFVAALAAGPLLAHAQSAQNLTREQVHQDMIRYEAAGFNPARANPRTWVDDAQAAAARVNASRDVDGRTRLADHGATATRCD
;
A
#
# COMPACT_ATOMS: atom_id res chain seq x y z
N MET A 1 -36.67 7.40 -15.08
CA MET A 1 -35.42 6.73 -14.64
C MET A 1 -34.22 7.67 -14.42
N ASN A 2 -34.35 9.00 -14.49
CA ASN A 2 -33.17 9.89 -14.40
C ASN A 2 -32.91 10.44 -12.97
N ARG A 3 -33.92 10.42 -12.09
CA ARG A 3 -33.78 10.90 -10.70
C ARG A 3 -32.88 10.00 -9.83
N PHE A 4 -32.87 8.70 -10.11
CA PHE A 4 -31.99 7.74 -9.44
C PHE A 4 -30.52 7.90 -9.87
N LEU A 5 -30.29 8.26 -11.15
CA LEU A 5 -28.95 8.56 -11.67
C LEU A 5 -28.32 9.74 -10.92
N HIS A 6 -29.09 10.81 -10.67
CA HIS A 6 -28.59 11.99 -9.96
C HIS A 6 -28.24 11.71 -8.48
N LEU A 7 -29.02 10.87 -7.79
CA LEU A 7 -28.72 10.48 -6.41
C LEU A 7 -27.46 9.61 -6.31
N PHE A 8 -27.24 8.74 -7.30
CA PHE A 8 -26.05 7.90 -7.36
C PHE A 8 -24.78 8.73 -7.58
N VAL A 9 -24.83 9.71 -8.49
CA VAL A 9 -23.70 10.64 -8.75
C VAL A 9 -23.40 11.52 -7.54
N ALA A 10 -24.41 11.98 -6.80
CA ALA A 10 -24.21 12.76 -5.57
C ALA A 10 -23.54 11.94 -4.44
N ALA A 11 -23.87 10.66 -4.31
CA ALA A 11 -23.28 9.78 -3.30
C ALA A 11 -21.79 9.46 -3.57
N LEU A 12 -21.36 9.46 -4.83
CA LEU A 12 -19.95 9.29 -5.22
C LEU A 12 -19.09 10.55 -4.96
N ALA A 13 -19.69 11.73 -4.89
CA ALA A 13 -19.01 12.97 -4.54
C ALA A 13 -18.84 13.17 -3.01
N ALA A 14 -19.61 12.45 -2.20
CA ALA A 14 -19.37 12.32 -0.78
C ALA A 14 -18.22 11.34 -0.55
N GLY A 15 -16.97 11.81 -0.77
CA GLY A 15 -15.78 11.08 -0.35
C GLY A 15 -15.92 10.62 1.11
N PRO A 16 -15.19 9.59 1.56
CA PRO A 16 -15.38 8.99 2.87
C PRO A 16 -15.03 9.99 4.00
N LEU A 17 -16.04 10.76 4.46
CA LEU A 17 -15.92 11.78 5.51
C LEU A 17 -15.64 11.16 6.90
N LEU A 18 -15.65 9.82 7.01
CA LEU A 18 -15.47 9.07 8.25
C LEU A 18 -14.16 8.22 8.30
N ALA A 19 -13.32 8.24 7.26
CA ALA A 19 -12.26 7.23 7.11
C ALA A 19 -10.93 7.49 7.87
N HIS A 20 -10.82 8.49 8.73
CA HIS A 20 -9.50 8.96 9.22
C HIS A 20 -9.27 8.90 10.74
N ALA A 21 -10.07 8.15 11.51
CA ALA A 21 -9.82 7.96 12.95
C ALA A 21 -9.46 6.51 13.34
N GLN A 22 -9.75 5.52 12.49
CA GLN A 22 -9.46 4.11 12.77
C GLN A 22 -8.06 3.65 12.35
N SER A 23 -7.24 4.54 11.77
CA SER A 23 -5.84 4.24 11.44
C SER A 23 -4.93 4.25 12.67
N ALA A 24 -5.47 3.96 13.87
CA ALA A 24 -4.70 3.68 15.07
C ALA A 24 -4.09 2.27 15.03
N GLN A 25 -3.62 1.84 13.85
CA GLN A 25 -2.70 0.72 13.79
C GLN A 25 -1.40 1.22 14.41
N ASN A 26 -1.03 0.65 15.55
CA ASN A 26 0.18 0.99 16.27
C ASN A 26 1.40 0.51 15.48
N LEU A 27 1.75 1.22 14.41
CA LEU A 27 2.99 0.95 13.68
C LEU A 27 4.16 1.03 14.67
N THR A 28 4.96 -0.02 14.71
CA THR A 28 6.19 0.01 15.49
C THR A 28 7.22 0.89 14.79
N ARG A 29 8.09 1.56 15.54
CA ARG A 29 9.19 2.35 14.99
C ARG A 29 10.04 1.51 14.02
N GLU A 30 10.22 0.23 14.35
CA GLU A 30 10.94 -0.71 13.51
C GLU A 30 10.20 -0.96 12.20
N GLN A 31 8.89 -1.21 12.23
CA GLN A 31 8.09 -1.39 11.01
C GLN A 31 8.16 -0.17 10.09
N VAL A 32 8.09 1.05 10.64
CA VAL A 32 8.24 2.30 9.86
C VAL A 32 9.62 2.39 9.23
N HIS A 33 10.67 2.03 9.97
CA HIS A 33 12.04 2.03 9.43
C HIS A 33 12.17 1.04 8.26
N GLN A 34 11.69 -0.18 8.44
CA GLN A 34 11.68 -1.20 7.40
C GLN A 34 10.89 -0.77 6.17
N ASP A 35 9.75 -0.10 6.36
CA ASP A 35 8.99 0.49 5.27
C ASP A 35 9.78 1.58 4.55
N MET A 36 10.44 2.47 5.28
CA MET A 36 11.25 3.53 4.67
C MET A 36 12.39 2.97 3.82
N ILE A 37 13.07 1.91 4.28
CA ILE A 37 14.10 1.20 3.50
C ILE A 37 13.50 0.63 2.20
N ARG A 38 12.29 0.06 2.26
CA ARG A 38 11.60 -0.47 1.05
C ARG A 38 11.25 0.64 0.07
N TYR A 39 10.79 1.79 0.56
CA TYR A 39 10.51 2.95 -0.30
C TYR A 39 11.79 3.52 -0.90
N GLU A 40 12.89 3.55 -0.16
CA GLU A 40 14.20 3.94 -0.68
C GLU A 40 14.69 2.98 -1.76
N ALA A 41 14.53 1.65 -1.56
CA ALA A 41 14.82 0.63 -2.57
C ALA A 41 13.92 0.76 -3.81
N ALA A 42 12.69 1.26 -3.64
CA ALA A 42 11.78 1.59 -4.73
C ALA A 42 12.13 2.92 -5.44
N GLY A 43 13.13 3.67 -4.95
CA GLY A 43 13.61 4.92 -5.52
C GLY A 43 12.93 6.18 -4.98
N PHE A 44 12.17 6.10 -3.89
CA PHE A 44 11.51 7.25 -3.27
C PHE A 44 12.15 7.62 -1.94
N ASN A 45 12.55 8.88 -1.82
CA ASN A 45 13.09 9.44 -0.59
C ASN A 45 12.33 10.73 -0.22
N PRO A 46 11.58 10.75 0.89
CA PRO A 46 10.78 11.93 1.28
C PRO A 46 11.65 13.15 1.61
N ALA A 47 12.90 12.97 2.05
CA ALA A 47 13.82 14.07 2.34
C ALA A 47 14.39 14.74 1.08
N ARG A 48 14.29 14.10 -0.09
CA ARG A 48 14.76 14.63 -1.39
C ARG A 48 13.67 14.61 -2.46
N ALA A 49 12.41 14.57 -2.06
CA ALA A 49 11.30 14.50 -3.00
C ALA A 49 11.19 15.82 -3.81
N ASN A 50 10.89 15.70 -5.09
CA ASN A 50 10.65 16.86 -5.94
C ASN A 50 9.28 17.47 -5.59
N PRO A 51 9.21 18.75 -5.17
CA PRO A 51 7.97 19.37 -4.71
C PRO A 51 6.87 19.45 -5.77
N ARG A 52 7.19 19.29 -7.06
CA ARG A 52 6.21 19.27 -8.16
C ARG A 52 5.64 17.88 -8.44
N THR A 53 6.38 16.81 -8.16
CA THR A 53 6.03 15.44 -8.57
C THR A 53 5.94 14.47 -7.39
N TRP A 54 6.17 14.92 -6.15
CA TRP A 54 6.29 14.06 -4.98
C TRP A 54 5.08 13.13 -4.77
N VAL A 55 3.87 13.56 -5.15
CA VAL A 55 2.66 12.74 -5.04
C VAL A 55 2.72 11.55 -5.99
N ASP A 56 3.03 11.81 -7.26
CA ASP A 56 3.13 10.77 -8.28
C ASP A 56 4.31 9.84 -7.99
N ASP A 57 5.45 10.41 -7.56
CA ASP A 57 6.64 9.66 -7.17
C ASP A 57 6.36 8.73 -5.96
N ALA A 58 5.61 9.23 -4.96
CA ALA A 58 5.20 8.44 -3.81
C ALA A 58 4.25 7.30 -4.20
N GLN A 59 3.28 7.56 -5.09
CA GLN A 59 2.36 6.53 -5.58
C GLN A 59 3.08 5.46 -6.40
N ALA A 60 4.00 5.87 -7.28
CA ALA A 60 4.80 4.95 -8.08
C ALA A 60 5.67 4.05 -7.20
N ALA A 61 6.29 4.60 -6.16
CA ALA A 61 7.07 3.82 -5.21
C ALA A 61 6.20 2.89 -4.36
N ALA A 62 5.00 3.33 -3.95
CA ALA A 62 4.05 2.47 -3.23
C ALA A 62 3.64 1.26 -4.09
N ALA A 63 3.41 1.45 -5.40
CA ALA A 63 3.11 0.36 -6.32
C ALA A 63 4.26 -0.66 -6.40
N ARG A 64 5.52 -0.19 -6.46
CA ARG A 64 6.71 -1.05 -6.44
C ARG A 64 6.83 -1.83 -5.14
N VAL A 65 6.68 -1.16 -3.99
CA VAL A 65 6.72 -1.80 -2.66
C VAL A 65 5.66 -2.88 -2.52
N ASN A 66 4.43 -2.61 -2.97
CA ASN A 66 3.35 -3.58 -2.94
C ASN A 66 3.63 -4.79 -3.84
N ALA A 67 4.14 -4.55 -5.06
CA ALA A 67 4.56 -5.63 -5.95
C ALA A 67 5.67 -6.51 -5.33
N SER A 68 6.64 -5.90 -4.63
CA SER A 68 7.68 -6.65 -3.91
C SER A 68 7.10 -7.49 -2.77
N ARG A 69 6.17 -6.95 -1.98
CA ARG A 69 5.51 -7.69 -0.88
C ARG A 69 4.73 -8.91 -1.38
N ASP A 70 4.07 -8.79 -2.53
CA ASP A 70 3.36 -9.91 -3.15
C ASP A 70 4.31 -11.04 -3.56
N VAL A 71 5.48 -10.71 -4.10
CA VAL A 71 6.52 -11.68 -4.46
C VAL A 71 7.09 -12.36 -3.21
N ASP A 72 7.37 -11.61 -2.15
CA ASP A 72 7.83 -12.16 -0.86
C ASP A 72 6.79 -13.11 -0.25
N GLY A 73 5.50 -12.74 -0.31
CA GLY A 73 4.40 -13.58 0.17
C GLY A 73 4.30 -14.90 -0.60
N ARG A 74 4.38 -14.85 -1.93
CA ARG A 74 4.39 -16.07 -2.78
C ARG A 74 5.60 -16.94 -2.51
N THR A 75 6.78 -16.34 -2.33
CA THR A 75 8.01 -17.08 -2.01
C THR A 75 7.90 -17.79 -0.67
N ARG A 76 7.36 -17.14 0.36
CA ARG A 76 7.12 -17.77 1.68
C ARG A 76 6.13 -18.93 1.61
N LEU A 77 5.05 -18.78 0.83
CA LEU A 77 4.08 -19.86 0.62
C LEU A 77 4.72 -21.06 -0.09
N ALA A 78 5.55 -20.82 -1.10
CA ALA A 78 6.27 -21.87 -1.82
C ALA A 78 7.29 -22.60 -0.91
N ASP A 79 8.01 -21.86 -0.07
CA ASP A 79 8.96 -22.41 0.90
C ASP A 79 8.25 -23.27 1.98
N HIS A 80 7.12 -22.80 2.50
CA HIS A 80 6.29 -23.57 3.44
C HIS A 80 5.68 -24.83 2.80
N GLY A 81 5.29 -24.77 1.52
CA GLY A 81 4.83 -25.94 0.77
C GLY A 81 5.94 -26.96 0.50
N ALA A 82 7.16 -26.48 0.22
CA ALA A 82 8.33 -27.33 -0.01
C ALA A 82 8.84 -27.98 1.28
N THR A 83 8.77 -27.29 2.42
CA THR A 83 9.07 -27.88 3.73
C THR A 83 8.00 -28.87 4.18
N ALA A 84 6.71 -28.59 3.92
CA ALA A 84 5.63 -29.54 4.20
C ALA A 84 5.75 -30.85 3.39
N THR A 85 6.20 -30.77 2.14
CA THR A 85 6.39 -31.96 1.27
C THR A 85 7.65 -32.77 1.63
N ARG A 86 8.57 -32.21 2.42
CA ARG A 86 9.84 -32.88 2.81
C ARG A 86 9.70 -33.80 4.03
N CYS A 87 8.52 -33.87 4.66
CA CYS A 87 8.28 -34.70 5.85
C CYS A 87 7.56 -36.05 5.58
N ASP A 88 7.46 -36.49 4.32
CA ASP A 88 7.06 -37.85 3.92
C ASP A 88 8.30 -38.72 3.61
#